data_AF-A0A9D5RWC7-F1
#
_entry.id   AF-A0A9D5RWC7-F1
#
_cell.length_a   1.000
_cell.length_b   1.000
_cell.length_c   1.000
_cell.angle_alpha   90.00
_cell.angle_beta   90.00
_cell.angle_gamma   90.00
#
_symmetry.space_group_name_H-M   'P 1'
#
loop_
_entity.id
_entity.type
_entity.pdbx_description
1 polymer ?
#
loop_
_entity_poly.entity_id
_entity_poly.type
_entity_poly.pdbx_seq_one_letter_code
_entity_poly.pdbx_strand_id
1 'polypeptide(L)'
;MGTCGKNGKNRTAEGVVEISKNPTDTTRRNKMKDMGIKKKKHVAIRRIVILCILAVLVLTGTVFSHFGGFGTGESADPKEFAAYAGQISEIAIPDNTRIIALGEATHGNREFQQLKLDVFQIMVEQYGVRAFALEGDYGGCEAVNRYIHGGDGTAKEAAAAIGFAIYRTDEMEDLISWMRSYNETAAEGDDIRFYGFDMQQTEYNYQFLLEELKSLGHDTAELEILRDGEEWSALYNREERVSFLTKLNQELSERNLASDTDQAMDTAVHLTDILLQNQAMEKAYEENFADANGIRDQYMADNTMWILAQEEKRGNDRIFITGHNGHMEQSGTYVGGENKVMGNLLTDRIGRNAYFAIGTDFYKTTCNFPTSSGKRVNRTFYSRDP
;
A
#
# COMPACT_ATOMS: atom_id res chain seq x y z
N MET A 1 33.41 49.47 -26.33
CA MET A 1 34.44 50.39 -25.78
C MET A 1 35.66 49.51 -25.50
N GLY A 2 36.67 49.47 -26.37
CA GLY A 2 37.82 50.40 -26.38
C GLY A 2 38.74 50.03 -25.21
N THR A 3 40.02 49.70 -25.31
CA THR A 3 41.11 49.98 -26.26
C THR A 3 42.30 49.10 -25.81
N CYS A 4 43.00 48.36 -26.69
CA CYS A 4 44.14 48.79 -27.52
C CYS A 4 45.45 49.07 -26.77
N GLY A 5 46.54 48.46 -27.26
CA GLY A 5 47.94 48.80 -26.96
C GLY A 5 48.86 47.58 -27.16
N LYS A 6 49.27 47.18 -28.39
CA LYS A 6 50.40 47.71 -29.19
C LYS A 6 51.71 47.77 -28.36
N ASN A 7 52.90 47.40 -28.82
CA ASN A 7 53.46 47.13 -30.14
C ASN A 7 54.96 46.77 -29.94
N GLY A 8 55.59 46.21 -30.97
CA GLY A 8 56.97 46.56 -31.34
C GLY A 8 58.00 45.47 -31.11
N LYS A 9 58.45 44.78 -32.17
CA LYS A 9 59.57 45.14 -33.09
C LYS A 9 60.93 44.77 -32.48
N ASN A 10 61.65 43.76 -32.98
CA ASN A 10 62.38 43.60 -34.26
C ASN A 10 63.89 43.89 -34.13
N ARG A 11 64.69 43.08 -34.83
CA ARG A 11 66.13 43.17 -35.20
C ARG A 11 67.11 42.51 -34.23
N THR A 12 67.85 41.45 -34.54
CA THR A 12 68.76 41.03 -35.65
C THR A 12 70.22 41.47 -35.48
N ALA A 13 71.11 40.51 -35.75
CA ALA A 13 72.56 40.56 -35.98
C ALA A 13 73.45 40.64 -34.72
N GLU A 14 74.62 40.01 -34.62
CA GLU A 14 75.46 39.13 -35.46
C GLU A 14 76.63 38.68 -34.54
N GLY A 15 77.25 37.51 -34.79
CA GLY A 15 78.50 37.16 -34.09
C GLY A 15 78.86 35.67 -34.09
N VAL A 16 79.61 35.25 -35.11
CA VAL A 16 80.26 33.95 -35.37
C VAL A 16 81.25 33.63 -34.21
N VAL A 17 81.60 32.42 -33.75
CA VAL A 17 82.10 31.17 -34.36
C VAL A 17 82.16 30.13 -33.21
N GLU A 18 81.75 28.87 -33.42
CA GLU A 18 82.62 27.67 -33.31
C GLU A 18 81.80 26.38 -33.47
N ILE A 19 82.20 25.55 -34.45
CA ILE A 19 81.60 24.26 -34.75
C ILE A 19 82.16 23.25 -33.74
N SER A 20 81.31 22.74 -32.85
CA SER A 20 81.56 21.48 -32.12
C SER A 20 80.47 20.47 -32.43
N LYS A 21 80.90 19.29 -32.85
CA LYS A 21 80.12 18.19 -33.41
C LYS A 21 79.15 17.59 -32.38
N ASN A 22 77.93 17.30 -32.85
CA ASN A 22 76.86 16.58 -32.16
C ASN A 22 77.33 15.29 -31.44
N PRO A 23 76.82 15.00 -30.23
CA PRO A 23 76.74 13.64 -29.72
C PRO A 23 75.53 12.91 -30.34
N THR A 24 75.83 12.15 -31.39
CA THR A 24 75.34 10.79 -31.70
C THR A 24 73.92 10.35 -31.28
N ASP A 25 73.17 9.94 -32.30
CA ASP A 25 71.88 9.21 -32.34
C ASP A 25 71.80 7.98 -31.39
N THR A 26 72.94 7.42 -30.97
CA THR A 26 73.04 6.29 -30.04
C THR A 26 72.56 6.62 -28.62
N THR A 27 72.76 7.86 -28.16
CA THR A 27 72.38 8.29 -26.80
C THR A 27 70.87 8.45 -26.65
N ARG A 28 70.18 8.84 -27.74
CA ARG A 28 68.73 9.00 -27.80
C ARG A 28 68.02 7.64 -27.91
N ARG A 29 68.57 6.70 -28.70
CA ARG A 29 68.07 5.32 -28.82
C ARG A 29 68.16 4.52 -27.52
N ASN A 30 69.25 4.66 -26.76
CA ASN A 30 69.41 3.97 -25.48
C ASN A 30 68.46 4.54 -24.40
N LYS A 31 68.22 5.86 -24.37
CA LYS A 31 67.22 6.48 -23.48
C LYS A 31 65.79 6.00 -23.80
N MET A 32 65.43 5.86 -25.08
CA MET A 32 64.11 5.35 -25.50
C MET A 32 63.92 3.86 -25.19
N LYS A 33 64.96 3.02 -25.35
CA LYS A 33 64.91 1.60 -24.93
C LYS A 33 64.77 1.45 -23.41
N ASP A 34 65.54 2.21 -22.63
CA ASP A 34 65.47 2.16 -21.16
C ASP A 34 64.13 2.70 -20.62
N MET A 35 63.59 3.76 -21.24
CA MET A 35 62.22 4.25 -20.98
C MET A 35 61.15 3.20 -21.33
N GLY A 36 61.29 2.47 -22.43
CA GLY A 36 60.37 1.41 -22.84
C GLY A 36 60.40 0.19 -21.91
N ILE A 37 61.59 -0.20 -21.42
CA ILE A 37 61.78 -1.27 -20.43
C ILE A 37 61.20 -0.86 -19.07
N LYS A 38 61.45 0.37 -18.61
CA LYS A 38 60.84 0.93 -17.39
C LYS A 38 59.32 1.02 -17.51
N LYS A 39 58.76 1.46 -18.64
CA LYS A 39 57.30 1.46 -18.91
C LYS A 39 56.72 0.05 -18.85
N LYS A 40 57.36 -0.95 -19.49
CA LYS A 40 56.91 -2.36 -19.44
C LYS A 40 56.97 -2.95 -18.02
N LYS A 41 58.02 -2.65 -17.25
CA LYS A 41 58.12 -3.06 -15.83
C LYS A 41 57.03 -2.41 -14.98
N HIS A 42 56.75 -1.12 -15.14
CA HIS A 42 55.66 -0.45 -14.41
C HIS A 42 54.27 -0.98 -14.78
N VAL A 43 54.03 -1.35 -16.04
CA VAL A 43 52.77 -1.99 -16.46
C VAL A 43 52.66 -3.41 -15.89
N ALA A 44 53.75 -4.18 -15.88
CA ALA A 44 53.76 -5.52 -15.28
C ALA A 44 53.52 -5.48 -13.76
N ILE A 45 54.17 -4.55 -13.05
CA ILE A 45 53.97 -4.34 -11.61
C ILE A 45 52.53 -3.90 -11.32
N ARG A 46 51.95 -2.98 -12.11
CA ARG A 46 50.54 -2.60 -11.97
C ARG A 46 49.60 -3.78 -12.18
N ARG A 47 49.85 -4.65 -13.16
CA ARG A 47 49.05 -5.87 -13.39
C ARG A 47 49.14 -6.83 -12.20
N ILE A 48 50.34 -7.02 -11.63
CA ILE A 48 50.53 -7.87 -10.45
C ILE A 48 49.77 -7.28 -9.25
N VAL A 49 49.87 -5.98 -9.00
CA VAL A 49 49.15 -5.32 -7.91
C VAL A 49 47.63 -5.45 -8.09
N ILE A 50 47.10 -5.26 -9.30
CA ILE A 50 45.67 -5.44 -9.60
C ILE A 50 45.23 -6.89 -9.36
N LEU A 51 46.03 -7.87 -9.79
CA LEU A 51 45.75 -9.29 -9.57
C LEU A 51 45.77 -9.66 -8.07
N CYS A 52 46.71 -9.10 -7.31
CA CYS A 52 46.76 -9.29 -5.86
C CYS A 52 45.54 -8.67 -5.16
N ILE A 53 45.11 -7.47 -5.57
CA ILE A 53 43.89 -6.83 -5.03
C ILE A 53 42.65 -7.67 -5.37
N LEU A 54 42.52 -8.16 -6.60
CA LEU A 54 41.44 -9.06 -7.00
C LEU A 54 41.43 -10.36 -6.20
N ALA A 55 42.60 -10.98 -6.00
CA ALA A 55 42.72 -12.19 -5.20
C ALA A 55 42.32 -11.96 -3.73
N VAL A 56 42.71 -10.83 -3.15
CA VAL A 56 42.28 -10.44 -1.79
C VAL A 56 40.77 -10.22 -1.75
N LEU A 57 40.19 -9.51 -2.73
CA LEU A 57 38.74 -9.27 -2.79
C LEU A 57 37.94 -10.57 -2.92
N VAL A 58 38.39 -11.50 -3.75
CA VAL A 58 37.78 -12.83 -3.90
C VAL A 58 37.91 -13.62 -2.60
N LEU A 59 39.09 -13.62 -1.97
CA LEU A 59 39.30 -14.32 -0.70
C LEU A 59 38.40 -13.73 0.41
N THR A 60 38.34 -12.40 0.53
CA THR A 60 37.47 -11.73 1.50
C THR A 60 36.00 -11.99 1.22
N GLY A 61 35.57 -11.98 -0.04
CA GLY A 61 34.19 -12.31 -0.41
C GLY A 61 33.83 -13.78 -0.12
N THR A 62 34.80 -14.69 -0.30
CA THR A 62 34.63 -16.12 -0.02
C THR A 62 34.55 -16.37 1.49
N VAL A 63 35.45 -15.76 2.28
CA VAL A 63 35.42 -15.83 3.75
C VAL A 63 34.13 -15.21 4.28
N PHE A 64 33.76 -14.03 3.80
CA PHE A 64 32.52 -13.35 4.18
C PHE A 64 31.29 -14.20 3.84
N SER A 65 31.24 -14.82 2.66
CA SER A 65 30.17 -15.76 2.28
C SER A 65 30.17 -17.04 3.12
N HIS A 66 31.33 -17.58 3.48
CA HIS A 66 31.44 -18.81 4.28
C HIS A 66 30.97 -18.61 5.72
N PHE A 67 31.20 -17.43 6.29
CA PHE A 67 30.72 -17.04 7.62
C PHE A 67 29.36 -16.34 7.60
N GLY A 68 28.57 -16.51 6.54
CA GLY A 68 27.17 -16.07 6.50
C GLY A 68 26.93 -14.58 6.22
N GLY A 69 27.94 -13.83 5.78
CA GLY A 69 27.81 -12.40 5.47
C GLY A 69 26.84 -12.03 4.34
N PHE A 70 26.45 -13.02 3.50
CA PHE A 70 25.34 -12.92 2.53
C PHE A 70 24.16 -13.84 2.85
N GLY A 71 24.25 -14.64 3.91
CA GLY A 71 23.19 -15.57 4.32
C GLY A 71 22.22 -14.88 5.28
N THR A 72 20.94 -15.21 5.20
CA THR A 72 19.92 -14.68 6.11
C THR A 72 19.92 -15.36 7.49
N GLY A 73 20.96 -16.13 7.84
CA GLY A 73 20.96 -17.04 9.00
C GLY A 73 20.30 -18.39 8.71
N GLU A 74 20.18 -19.26 9.72
CA GLU A 74 19.34 -20.46 9.63
C GLU A 74 17.87 -20.02 9.51
N SER A 75 17.17 -20.60 8.53
CA SER A 75 15.72 -20.44 8.39
C SER A 75 15.01 -21.34 9.39
N ALA A 76 13.86 -20.90 9.88
CA ALA A 76 13.04 -21.73 10.76
C ALA A 76 12.61 -23.06 10.07
N ASP A 77 12.51 -24.15 10.84
CA ASP A 77 12.22 -25.50 10.30
C ASP A 77 10.72 -25.69 10.08
N PRO A 78 10.23 -25.83 8.83
CA PRO A 78 8.81 -26.05 8.56
C PRO A 78 8.24 -27.31 9.24
N LYS A 79 9.07 -28.31 9.56
CA LYS A 79 8.62 -29.51 10.28
C LYS A 79 8.32 -29.22 11.74
N GLU A 80 9.03 -28.27 12.34
CA GLU A 80 8.78 -27.83 13.70
C GLU A 80 7.45 -27.06 13.77
N PHE A 81 7.21 -26.14 12.83
CA PHE A 81 5.90 -25.46 12.69
C PHE A 81 4.75 -26.44 12.52
N ALA A 82 4.91 -27.44 11.65
CA ALA A 82 3.88 -28.44 11.40
C ALA A 82 3.50 -29.25 12.66
N ALA A 83 4.35 -29.28 13.70
CA ALA A 83 4.07 -29.99 14.94
C ALA A 83 3.02 -29.29 15.82
N TYR A 84 2.80 -28.00 15.63
CA TYR A 84 1.81 -27.21 16.40
C TYR A 84 0.83 -26.41 15.52
N ALA A 85 0.94 -26.49 14.20
CA ALA A 85 -0.03 -25.91 13.27
C ALA A 85 -1.37 -26.67 13.33
N GLY A 86 -2.47 -25.94 13.46
CA GLY A 86 -3.84 -26.45 13.27
C GLY A 86 -4.36 -26.18 11.86
N GLN A 87 -5.50 -26.78 11.51
CA GLN A 87 -6.19 -26.42 10.26
C GLN A 87 -7.01 -25.15 10.46
N ILE A 88 -7.13 -24.33 9.40
CA ILE A 88 -7.99 -23.13 9.43
C ILE A 88 -9.45 -23.50 9.74
N SER A 89 -9.90 -24.67 9.28
CA SER A 89 -11.24 -25.22 9.59
C SER A 89 -11.47 -25.49 11.08
N GLU A 90 -10.42 -25.54 11.90
CA GLU A 90 -10.47 -25.76 13.35
C GLU A 90 -10.36 -24.43 14.13
N ILE A 91 -10.40 -23.27 13.46
CA ILE A 91 -10.29 -21.97 14.12
C ILE A 91 -11.44 -21.74 15.10
N ALA A 92 -11.08 -21.38 16.34
CA ALA A 92 -12.02 -21.09 17.41
C ALA A 92 -12.08 -19.58 17.68
N ILE A 93 -13.25 -18.97 17.50
CA ILE A 93 -13.48 -17.56 17.82
C ILE A 93 -14.11 -17.45 19.22
N PRO A 94 -13.56 -16.63 20.13
CA PRO A 94 -14.13 -16.45 21.47
C PRO A 94 -15.56 -15.85 21.42
N ASP A 95 -16.46 -16.30 22.31
CA ASP A 95 -17.88 -15.91 22.31
C ASP A 95 -18.14 -14.38 22.35
N ASN A 96 -17.34 -13.62 23.10
CA ASN A 96 -17.51 -12.16 23.25
C ASN A 96 -16.87 -11.35 22.11
N THR A 97 -16.37 -12.01 21.08
CA THR A 97 -15.79 -11.35 19.90
C THR A 97 -16.89 -10.62 19.13
N ARG A 98 -16.64 -9.34 18.80
CA ARG A 98 -17.49 -8.49 17.95
C ARG A 98 -16.82 -8.14 16.63
N ILE A 99 -15.49 -8.06 16.61
CA ILE A 99 -14.72 -7.85 15.38
C ILE A 99 -13.69 -8.97 15.24
N ILE A 100 -13.78 -9.70 14.13
CA ILE A 100 -12.83 -10.73 13.74
C ILE A 100 -11.98 -10.14 12.62
N ALA A 101 -10.68 -9.95 12.86
CA ALA A 101 -9.78 -9.28 11.93
C ALA A 101 -8.78 -10.26 11.32
N LEU A 102 -8.77 -10.39 10.00
CA LEU A 102 -7.78 -11.17 9.25
C LEU A 102 -6.77 -10.26 8.57
N GLY A 103 -5.54 -10.27 9.07
CA GLY A 103 -4.42 -9.57 8.46
C GLY A 103 -3.80 -10.35 7.30
N GLU A 104 -3.32 -9.65 6.27
CA GLU A 104 -2.44 -10.19 5.22
C GLU A 104 -1.02 -9.65 5.37
N ALA A 105 -0.02 -10.55 5.40
CA ALA A 105 1.40 -10.16 5.55
C ALA A 105 1.90 -9.33 4.36
N THR A 106 1.31 -9.55 3.19
CA THR A 106 1.61 -8.87 1.94
C THR A 106 0.38 -8.91 1.02
N HIS A 107 0.10 -7.83 0.29
CA HIS A 107 -1.10 -7.74 -0.56
C HIS A 107 -1.06 -8.57 -1.86
N GLY A 108 0.13 -8.95 -2.33
CA GLY A 108 0.31 -9.48 -3.69
C GLY A 108 0.37 -11.00 -3.79
N ASN A 109 -0.10 -11.72 -2.78
CA ASN A 109 0.02 -13.17 -2.67
C ASN A 109 -1.33 -13.81 -2.95
N ARG A 110 -1.32 -14.82 -3.81
CA ARG A 110 -2.51 -15.60 -4.11
C ARG A 110 -3.08 -16.25 -2.85
N GLU A 111 -2.21 -16.81 -2.01
CA GLU A 111 -2.63 -17.59 -0.85
C GLU A 111 -3.39 -16.74 0.18
N PHE A 112 -3.01 -15.48 0.37
CA PHE A 112 -3.72 -14.58 1.29
C PHE A 112 -5.04 -14.06 0.71
N GLN A 113 -5.12 -13.86 -0.61
CA GLN A 113 -6.42 -13.54 -1.23
C GLN A 113 -7.39 -14.72 -1.14
N GLN A 114 -6.91 -15.96 -1.36
CA GLN A 114 -7.71 -17.18 -1.18
C GLN A 114 -8.15 -17.35 0.28
N LEU A 115 -7.26 -17.07 1.24
CA LEU A 115 -7.53 -17.23 2.66
C LEU A 115 -8.70 -16.36 3.14
N LYS A 116 -8.95 -15.20 2.51
CA LYS A 116 -10.11 -14.35 2.82
C LYS A 116 -11.42 -15.12 2.63
N LEU A 117 -11.57 -15.84 1.52
CA LEU A 117 -12.75 -16.66 1.26
C LEU A 117 -12.83 -17.85 2.23
N ASP A 118 -11.74 -18.60 2.38
CA ASP A 118 -11.71 -19.80 3.19
C ASP A 118 -12.08 -19.51 4.66
N VAL A 119 -11.51 -18.45 5.23
CA VAL A 119 -11.82 -18.02 6.60
C VAL A 119 -13.22 -17.44 6.69
N PHE A 120 -13.64 -16.60 5.73
CA PHE A 120 -14.94 -15.96 5.79
C PHE A 120 -16.10 -16.96 5.68
N GLN A 121 -15.97 -18.01 4.86
CA GLN A 121 -16.94 -19.12 4.83
C GLN A 121 -17.15 -19.73 6.21
N ILE A 122 -16.06 -19.99 6.96
CA ILE A 122 -16.14 -20.49 8.33
C ILE A 122 -16.84 -19.48 9.25
N MET A 123 -16.54 -18.18 9.09
CA MET A 123 -17.18 -17.11 9.89
C MET A 123 -18.69 -17.04 9.65
N VAL A 124 -19.12 -17.19 8.40
CA VAL A 124 -20.54 -17.19 8.02
C VAL A 124 -21.25 -18.44 8.55
N GLU A 125 -20.66 -19.63 8.35
CA GLU A 125 -21.27 -20.93 8.66
C GLU A 125 -21.29 -21.25 10.16
N GLN A 126 -20.21 -20.95 10.88
CA GLN A 126 -20.05 -21.36 12.28
C GLN A 126 -20.32 -20.24 13.28
N TYR A 127 -20.08 -18.98 12.89
CA TYR A 127 -20.13 -17.83 13.80
C TYR A 127 -21.23 -16.82 13.48
N GLY A 128 -22.04 -17.08 12.45
CA GLY A 128 -23.19 -16.26 12.08
C GLY A 128 -22.81 -14.88 11.52
N VAL A 129 -21.57 -14.69 11.07
CA VAL A 129 -21.14 -13.40 10.51
C VAL A 129 -21.87 -13.13 9.20
N ARG A 130 -22.27 -11.86 8.97
CA ARG A 130 -22.90 -11.40 7.72
C ARG A 130 -22.19 -10.22 7.07
N ALA A 131 -21.29 -9.54 7.77
CA ALA A 131 -20.48 -8.47 7.18
C ALA A 131 -19.06 -8.91 6.85
N PHE A 132 -18.69 -8.72 5.59
CA PHE A 132 -17.31 -8.74 5.12
C PHE A 132 -16.86 -7.30 4.87
N ALA A 133 -15.89 -6.80 5.63
CA ALA A 133 -15.32 -5.48 5.42
C ALA A 133 -13.86 -5.58 4.98
N LEU A 134 -13.51 -4.88 3.90
CA LEU A 134 -12.19 -4.88 3.30
C LEU A 134 -11.48 -3.55 3.51
N GLU A 135 -10.15 -3.59 3.60
CA GLU A 135 -9.26 -2.44 3.40
C GLU A 135 -9.32 -1.99 1.93
N GLY A 136 -10.50 -1.51 1.55
CA GLY A 136 -10.92 -1.09 0.22
C GLY A 136 -11.73 0.19 0.35
N ASP A 137 -11.77 1.00 -0.70
CA ASP A 137 -12.52 2.25 -0.70
C ASP A 137 -14.02 1.99 -0.48
N TYR A 138 -14.64 2.73 0.45
CA TYR A 138 -16.05 2.50 0.85
C TYR A 138 -16.99 2.40 -0.34
N GLY A 139 -17.04 3.43 -1.21
CA GLY A 139 -17.91 3.45 -2.37
C GLY A 139 -17.60 2.34 -3.39
N GLY A 140 -16.32 2.00 -3.58
CA GLY A 140 -15.94 0.90 -4.45
C GLY A 140 -16.46 -0.45 -3.93
N CYS A 141 -16.39 -0.64 -2.62
CA CYS A 141 -16.93 -1.82 -1.94
C CYS A 141 -18.47 -1.82 -1.91
N GLU A 142 -19.12 -0.66 -1.85
CA GLU A 142 -20.57 -0.56 -2.01
C GLU A 142 -21.02 -0.96 -3.44
N ALA A 143 -20.20 -0.72 -4.47
CA ALA A 143 -20.48 -1.24 -5.80
C ALA A 143 -20.44 -2.79 -5.82
N VAL A 144 -19.51 -3.41 -5.08
CA VAL A 144 -19.49 -4.86 -4.86
C VAL A 144 -20.74 -5.32 -4.11
N ASN A 145 -21.12 -4.59 -3.06
CA ASN A 145 -22.31 -4.87 -2.26
C ASN A 145 -23.57 -4.90 -3.14
N ARG A 146 -23.77 -3.89 -3.99
CA ARG A 146 -24.88 -3.84 -4.95
C ARG A 146 -24.84 -5.01 -5.95
N TYR A 147 -23.64 -5.37 -6.43
CA TYR A 147 -23.45 -6.54 -7.31
C TYR A 147 -23.88 -7.85 -6.64
N ILE A 148 -23.48 -8.10 -5.39
CA ILE A 148 -23.85 -9.34 -4.69
C ILE A 148 -25.33 -9.39 -4.28
N HIS A 149 -26.03 -8.25 -4.29
CA HIS A 149 -27.49 -8.13 -4.09
C HIS A 149 -28.29 -8.12 -5.40
N GLY A 150 -27.71 -8.64 -6.49
CA GLY A 150 -28.42 -8.84 -7.77
C GLY A 150 -28.22 -7.73 -8.79
N GLY A 151 -27.33 -6.76 -8.53
CA GLY A 151 -26.91 -5.77 -9.52
C GLY A 151 -26.30 -6.40 -10.78
N ASP A 152 -26.29 -5.63 -11.86
CA ASP A 152 -25.74 -6.04 -13.16
C ASP A 152 -24.20 -6.15 -13.16
N GLY A 153 -23.65 -6.73 -14.23
CA GLY A 153 -22.20 -6.82 -14.47
C GLY A 153 -21.61 -8.17 -14.09
N THR A 154 -20.30 -8.17 -13.83
CA THR A 154 -19.50 -9.37 -13.53
C THR A 154 -18.72 -9.20 -12.22
N ALA A 155 -18.34 -10.32 -11.59
CA ALA A 155 -17.52 -10.29 -10.37
C ALA A 155 -16.17 -9.58 -10.60
N LYS A 156 -15.63 -9.67 -11.82
CA LYS A 156 -14.44 -8.93 -12.26
C LYS A 156 -14.62 -7.42 -12.24
N GLU A 157 -15.74 -6.93 -12.76
CA GLU A 157 -16.06 -5.49 -12.75
C GLU A 157 -16.29 -5.01 -11.31
N ALA A 158 -16.98 -5.81 -10.48
CA ALA A 158 -17.13 -5.54 -9.06
C ALA A 158 -15.77 -5.48 -8.33
N ALA A 159 -14.89 -6.46 -8.53
CA ALA A 159 -13.55 -6.46 -7.95
C ALA A 159 -12.71 -5.25 -8.39
N ALA A 160 -12.87 -4.82 -9.65
CA ALA A 160 -12.21 -3.63 -10.16
C ALA A 160 -12.72 -2.34 -9.51
N ALA A 161 -14.00 -2.29 -9.12
CA ALA A 161 -14.65 -1.15 -8.48
C ALA A 161 -14.13 -0.85 -7.07
N ILE A 162 -13.62 -1.86 -6.33
CA ILE A 162 -12.98 -1.69 -5.01
C ILE A 162 -11.90 -0.58 -5.03
N GLY A 163 -11.31 -0.34 -6.21
CA GLY A 163 -10.46 0.81 -6.48
C GLY A 163 -8.97 0.46 -6.46
N PHE A 164 -8.53 -0.49 -5.64
CA PHE A 164 -7.11 -0.84 -5.57
C PHE A 164 -6.76 -1.98 -6.52
N ALA A 165 -5.76 -1.78 -7.39
CA ALA A 165 -5.32 -2.78 -8.35
C ALA A 165 -4.83 -4.10 -7.73
N ILE A 166 -4.55 -4.12 -6.42
CA ILE A 166 -4.17 -5.33 -5.67
C ILE A 166 -5.34 -6.32 -5.52
N TYR A 167 -6.60 -5.86 -5.63
CA TYR A 167 -7.79 -6.71 -5.51
C TYR A 167 -8.35 -7.14 -6.87
N ARG A 168 -7.69 -6.78 -7.98
CA ARG A 168 -8.04 -7.22 -9.33
C ARG A 168 -7.46 -8.60 -9.59
N THR A 169 -7.97 -9.61 -8.90
CA THR A 169 -7.46 -10.98 -8.91
C THR A 169 -8.59 -12.01 -9.06
N ASP A 170 -8.27 -13.17 -9.62
CA ASP A 170 -9.22 -14.28 -9.75
C ASP A 170 -9.76 -14.70 -8.38
N GLU A 171 -8.95 -14.65 -7.33
CA GLU A 171 -9.37 -15.01 -5.96
C GLU A 171 -10.41 -14.03 -5.37
N MET A 172 -10.32 -12.74 -5.70
CA MET A 172 -11.34 -11.77 -5.30
C MET A 172 -12.62 -11.95 -6.11
N GLU A 173 -12.51 -12.31 -7.39
CA GLU A 173 -13.67 -12.68 -8.23
C GLU A 173 -14.38 -13.91 -7.66
N ASP A 174 -13.64 -14.92 -7.21
CA ASP A 174 -14.18 -16.13 -6.57
C ASP A 174 -14.90 -15.80 -5.25
N LEU A 175 -14.31 -14.95 -4.39
CA LEU A 175 -14.95 -14.47 -3.16
C LEU A 175 -16.28 -13.78 -3.45
N ILE A 176 -16.26 -12.80 -4.35
CA ILE A 176 -17.45 -12.00 -4.71
C ILE A 176 -18.53 -12.88 -5.34
N SER A 177 -18.14 -13.83 -6.20
CA SER A 177 -19.06 -14.77 -6.85
C SER A 177 -19.72 -15.70 -5.84
N TRP A 178 -18.95 -16.18 -4.85
CA TRP A 178 -19.49 -16.98 -3.76
C TRP A 178 -20.48 -16.19 -2.90
N MET A 179 -20.15 -14.95 -2.52
CA MET A 179 -21.05 -14.08 -1.76
C MET A 179 -22.37 -13.82 -2.50
N ARG A 180 -22.31 -13.56 -3.82
CA ARG A 180 -23.51 -13.41 -4.65
C ARG A 180 -24.35 -14.68 -4.66
N SER A 181 -23.72 -15.83 -4.88
CA SER A 181 -24.42 -17.13 -4.91
C SER A 181 -25.06 -17.47 -3.56
N TYR A 182 -24.42 -17.10 -2.46
CA TYR A 182 -24.99 -17.23 -1.12
C TYR A 182 -26.26 -16.36 -0.99
N ASN A 183 -26.16 -15.08 -1.35
CA ASN A 183 -27.27 -14.12 -1.23
C ASN A 183 -28.49 -14.48 -2.09
N GLU A 184 -28.32 -15.17 -3.22
CA GLU A 184 -29.43 -15.67 -4.05
C GLU A 184 -30.37 -16.64 -3.31
N THR A 185 -29.88 -17.27 -2.24
CA THR A 185 -30.64 -18.27 -1.47
C THR A 185 -30.78 -17.94 0.01
N ALA A 186 -30.20 -16.80 0.45
CA ALA A 186 -30.26 -16.37 1.83
C ALA A 186 -31.71 -16.05 2.26
N ALA A 187 -32.04 -16.36 3.51
CA ALA A 187 -33.31 -15.91 4.08
C ALA A 187 -33.31 -14.39 4.26
N GLU A 188 -34.49 -13.80 4.39
CA GLU A 188 -34.63 -12.37 4.65
C GLU A 188 -33.89 -11.99 5.94
N GLY A 189 -32.94 -11.05 5.83
CA GLY A 189 -32.07 -10.60 6.93
C GLY A 189 -30.81 -11.43 7.15
N ASP A 190 -30.65 -12.55 6.45
CA ASP A 190 -29.49 -13.44 6.53
C ASP A 190 -28.48 -13.24 5.37
N ASP A 191 -28.71 -12.21 4.55
CA ASP A 191 -27.85 -11.83 3.44
C ASP A 191 -26.49 -11.29 3.91
N ILE A 192 -25.44 -11.63 3.17
CA ILE A 192 -24.10 -11.13 3.38
C ILE A 192 -23.97 -9.73 2.77
N ARG A 193 -23.29 -8.83 3.48
CA ARG A 193 -22.97 -7.47 3.02
C ARG A 193 -21.47 -7.29 2.84
N PHE A 194 -21.10 -6.55 1.81
CA PHE A 194 -19.72 -6.19 1.50
C PHE A 194 -19.49 -4.72 1.86
N TYR A 195 -18.46 -4.44 2.65
CA TYR A 195 -18.11 -3.10 3.08
C TYR A 195 -16.65 -2.78 2.75
N GLY A 196 -16.36 -1.49 2.59
CA GLY A 196 -15.00 -0.95 2.56
C GLY A 196 -14.84 0.00 3.71
N PHE A 197 -13.69 0.03 4.37
CA PHE A 197 -13.43 0.99 5.46
C PHE A 197 -12.36 2.03 5.11
N ASP A 198 -11.82 2.01 3.89
CA ASP A 198 -10.84 2.98 3.40
C ASP A 198 -11.50 4.14 2.64
N MET A 199 -10.76 5.24 2.49
CA MET A 199 -11.26 6.53 2.00
C MET A 199 -10.27 7.25 1.08
N GLN A 200 -9.46 6.51 0.33
CA GLN A 200 -8.44 7.07 -0.57
C GLN A 200 -9.01 7.52 -1.92
N GLN A 201 -10.05 6.85 -2.43
CA GLN A 201 -10.72 7.16 -3.68
C GLN A 201 -12.10 7.76 -3.46
N THR A 202 -12.53 8.55 -4.42
CA THR A 202 -13.67 9.45 -4.24
C THR A 202 -14.74 9.30 -5.33
N GLU A 203 -14.48 8.52 -6.38
CA GLU A 203 -15.36 8.35 -7.54
C GLU A 203 -16.72 7.75 -7.14
N TYR A 204 -16.73 6.48 -6.71
CA TYR A 204 -17.97 5.82 -6.28
C TYR A 204 -18.60 6.46 -5.05
N ASN A 205 -17.79 6.95 -4.11
CA ASN A 205 -18.29 7.66 -2.93
C ASN A 205 -19.14 8.88 -3.33
N TYR A 206 -18.65 9.64 -4.30
CA TYR A 206 -19.36 10.80 -4.82
C TYR A 206 -20.59 10.41 -5.64
N GLN A 207 -20.46 9.40 -6.51
CA GLN A 207 -21.58 8.91 -7.31
C GLN A 207 -22.74 8.47 -6.42
N PHE A 208 -22.47 7.63 -5.41
CA PHE A 208 -23.51 7.12 -4.55
C PHE A 208 -24.07 8.19 -3.61
N LEU A 209 -23.27 9.17 -3.19
CA LEU A 209 -23.79 10.32 -2.45
C LEU A 209 -24.83 11.08 -3.30
N LEU A 210 -24.52 11.31 -4.58
CA LEU A 210 -25.43 11.98 -5.50
C LEU A 210 -26.75 11.21 -5.67
N GLU A 211 -26.67 9.87 -5.78
CA GLU A 211 -27.85 9.00 -5.87
C GLU A 211 -28.71 9.04 -4.59
N GLU A 212 -28.09 8.92 -3.42
CA GLU A 212 -28.80 8.97 -2.13
C GLU A 212 -29.45 10.34 -1.88
N LEU A 213 -28.76 11.44 -2.19
CA LEU A 213 -29.34 12.77 -2.04
C LEU A 213 -30.55 12.98 -2.96
N LYS A 214 -30.51 12.46 -4.19
CA LYS A 214 -31.64 12.49 -5.12
C LYS A 214 -32.81 11.63 -4.60
N SER A 215 -32.54 10.46 -4.03
CA SER A 215 -33.56 9.58 -3.46
C SER A 215 -34.27 10.24 -2.27
N LEU A 216 -33.52 11.03 -1.48
CA LEU A 216 -33.99 11.81 -0.34
C LEU A 216 -34.66 13.15 -0.73
N GLY A 217 -34.74 13.47 -2.03
CA GLY A 217 -35.31 14.71 -2.54
C GLY A 217 -34.50 15.97 -2.19
N HIS A 218 -33.20 15.83 -1.91
CA HIS A 218 -32.29 16.94 -1.64
C HIS A 218 -31.84 17.59 -2.96
N ASP A 219 -31.58 18.90 -2.94
CA ASP A 219 -31.06 19.61 -4.11
C ASP A 219 -29.58 19.26 -4.31
N THR A 220 -29.24 18.68 -5.46
CA THR A 220 -27.89 18.25 -5.78
C THR A 220 -27.18 19.15 -6.78
N ALA A 221 -27.77 20.29 -7.17
CA ALA A 221 -27.20 21.14 -8.22
C ALA A 221 -25.78 21.64 -7.88
N GLU A 222 -25.55 22.07 -6.63
CA GLU A 222 -24.22 22.49 -6.19
C GLU A 222 -23.27 21.31 -5.99
N LEU A 223 -23.80 20.14 -5.55
CA LEU A 223 -22.98 18.94 -5.50
C LEU A 223 -22.48 18.63 -6.90
N GLU A 224 -23.33 18.47 -7.91
CA GLU A 224 -22.95 18.10 -9.29
C GLU A 224 -21.83 18.96 -9.89
N ILE A 225 -21.74 20.26 -9.57
CA ILE A 225 -20.69 21.16 -10.07
C ILE A 225 -19.36 21.10 -9.30
N LEU A 226 -19.30 20.39 -8.16
CA LEU A 226 -18.05 20.13 -7.42
C LEU A 226 -17.14 19.12 -8.14
N ARG A 227 -17.64 18.43 -9.17
CA ARG A 227 -16.88 17.50 -10.01
C ARG A 227 -16.83 17.93 -11.47
N ASP A 228 -15.74 17.59 -12.13
CA ASP A 228 -15.59 17.61 -13.59
C ASP A 228 -15.15 16.21 -14.04
N GLY A 229 -16.12 15.37 -14.40
CA GLY A 229 -15.90 13.93 -14.60
C GLY A 229 -15.47 13.23 -13.31
N GLU A 230 -14.37 12.48 -13.38
CA GLU A 230 -13.78 11.75 -12.24
C GLU A 230 -12.93 12.65 -11.33
N GLU A 231 -12.71 13.91 -11.70
CA GLU A 231 -11.81 14.84 -11.01
C GLU A 231 -12.59 15.92 -10.26
N TRP A 232 -11.95 16.54 -9.26
CA TRP A 232 -12.51 17.70 -8.58
C TRP A 232 -12.56 18.92 -9.50
N SER A 233 -13.68 19.64 -9.47
CA SER A 233 -13.89 20.83 -10.30
C SER A 233 -12.88 21.93 -9.96
N ALA A 234 -12.26 22.51 -10.98
CA ALA A 234 -11.34 23.65 -10.82
C ALA A 234 -12.03 24.94 -10.34
N LEU A 235 -13.37 24.96 -10.28
CA LEU A 235 -14.16 26.08 -9.76
C LEU A 235 -14.07 26.23 -8.24
N TYR A 236 -13.71 25.15 -7.53
CA TYR A 236 -13.68 25.11 -6.07
C TYR A 236 -12.29 24.72 -5.58
N ASN A 237 -11.72 25.53 -4.70
CA ASN A 237 -10.51 25.13 -3.99
C ASN A 237 -10.85 24.13 -2.86
N ARG A 238 -9.83 23.53 -2.24
CA ARG A 238 -10.02 22.54 -1.16
C ARG A 238 -10.83 23.08 0.03
N GLU A 239 -10.57 24.30 0.47
CA GLU A 239 -11.28 24.89 1.61
C GLU A 239 -12.76 25.09 1.31
N GLU A 240 -13.09 25.51 0.09
CA GLU A 240 -14.48 25.64 -0.38
C GLU A 240 -15.18 24.28 -0.46
N ARG A 241 -14.50 23.25 -1.00
CA ARG A 241 -15.01 21.87 -1.04
C ARG A 241 -15.29 21.32 0.36
N VAL A 242 -14.33 21.45 1.28
CA VAL A 242 -14.50 21.01 2.67
C VAL A 242 -15.62 21.78 3.36
N SER A 243 -15.72 23.09 3.15
CA SER A 243 -16.78 23.93 3.72
C SER A 243 -18.17 23.51 3.24
N PHE A 244 -18.32 23.24 1.93
CA PHE A 244 -19.55 22.72 1.37
C PHE A 244 -19.92 21.36 1.98
N LEU A 245 -19.01 20.38 1.93
CA LEU A 245 -19.27 19.02 2.42
C LEU A 245 -19.56 19.02 3.93
N THR A 246 -18.92 19.89 4.71
CA THR A 246 -19.19 20.05 6.15
C THR A 246 -20.60 20.54 6.41
N LYS A 247 -21.07 21.53 5.65
CA LYS A 247 -22.45 22.04 5.79
C LYS A 247 -23.46 20.97 5.40
N LEU A 248 -23.24 20.30 4.26
CA LEU A 248 -24.07 19.19 3.82
C LEU A 248 -24.16 18.10 4.89
N ASN A 249 -23.02 17.68 5.45
CA ASN A 249 -22.98 16.67 6.50
C ASN A 249 -23.78 17.10 7.74
N GLN A 250 -23.62 18.35 8.18
CA GLN A 250 -24.40 18.88 9.30
C GLN A 250 -25.90 18.85 9.02
N GLU A 251 -26.34 19.31 7.85
CA GLU A 251 -27.75 19.29 7.46
C GLU A 251 -28.33 17.86 7.41
N LEU A 252 -27.59 16.90 6.84
CA LEU A 252 -27.99 15.50 6.79
C LEU A 252 -28.05 14.89 8.20
N SER A 253 -27.05 15.16 9.04
CA SER A 253 -26.99 14.66 10.41
C SER A 253 -28.14 15.19 11.27
N GLU A 254 -28.47 16.49 11.16
CA GLU A 254 -29.61 17.10 11.86
C GLU A 254 -30.94 16.49 11.43
N ARG A 255 -31.11 16.19 10.14
CA ARG A 255 -32.30 15.49 9.62
C ARG A 255 -32.35 14.04 10.09
N ASN A 256 -31.21 13.36 10.16
CA ASN A 256 -31.13 11.96 10.59
C ASN A 256 -31.58 11.79 12.04
N LEU A 257 -31.18 12.71 12.93
CA LEU A 257 -31.63 12.73 14.34
C LEU A 257 -33.14 12.94 14.49
N ALA A 258 -33.83 13.46 13.47
CA ALA A 258 -35.27 13.64 13.48
C ALA A 258 -36.04 12.40 12.99
N SER A 259 -35.35 11.38 12.45
CA SER A 259 -35.95 10.18 11.86
C SER A 259 -35.07 8.95 12.16
N ASP A 260 -35.35 8.25 13.26
CA ASP A 260 -34.53 7.15 13.81
C ASP A 260 -34.30 5.92 12.88
N THR A 261 -34.80 5.91 11.64
CA THR A 261 -34.84 4.69 10.80
C THR A 261 -34.58 4.87 9.30
N ASP A 262 -33.98 5.99 8.87
CA ASP A 262 -33.70 6.18 7.44
C ASP A 262 -32.30 5.69 7.03
N GLN A 263 -32.22 4.46 6.52
CA GLN A 263 -30.96 3.88 6.03
C GLN A 263 -30.31 4.70 4.90
N ALA A 264 -31.11 5.33 4.04
CA ALA A 264 -30.58 6.18 2.98
C ALA A 264 -29.91 7.43 3.57
N MET A 265 -30.51 8.00 4.63
CA MET A 265 -29.91 9.11 5.37
C MET A 265 -28.60 8.71 6.07
N ASP A 266 -28.58 7.58 6.78
CA ASP A 266 -27.36 7.05 7.40
C ASP A 266 -26.22 6.88 6.38
N THR A 267 -26.57 6.38 5.19
CA THR A 267 -25.62 6.16 4.09
C THR A 267 -25.14 7.48 3.49
N ALA A 268 -26.02 8.45 3.28
CA ALA A 268 -25.66 9.78 2.77
C ALA A 268 -24.73 10.54 3.72
N VAL A 269 -24.99 10.48 5.04
CA VAL A 269 -24.11 11.05 6.06
C VAL A 269 -22.72 10.40 5.98
N HIS A 270 -22.67 9.06 5.97
CA HIS A 270 -21.40 8.34 5.95
C HIS A 270 -20.61 8.58 4.67
N LEU A 271 -21.25 8.59 3.49
CA LEU A 271 -20.58 8.93 2.22
C LEU A 271 -20.00 10.36 2.25
N THR A 272 -20.71 11.30 2.88
CA THR A 272 -20.19 12.67 3.06
C THR A 272 -18.99 12.68 4.01
N ASP A 273 -19.01 11.90 5.10
CA ASP A 273 -17.86 11.71 5.99
C ASP A 273 -16.66 11.14 5.25
N ILE A 274 -16.83 10.08 4.44
CA ILE A 274 -15.76 9.47 3.64
C ILE A 274 -15.08 10.53 2.74
N LEU A 275 -15.86 11.39 2.08
CA LEU A 275 -15.31 12.47 1.24
C LEU A 275 -14.55 13.52 2.08
N LEU A 276 -15.05 13.88 3.27
CA LEU A 276 -14.36 14.79 4.18
C LEU A 276 -13.05 14.18 4.70
N GLN A 277 -13.06 12.90 5.08
CA GLN A 277 -11.87 12.17 5.53
C GLN A 277 -10.82 12.12 4.42
N ASN A 278 -11.23 11.87 3.16
CA ASN A 278 -10.34 11.93 2.00
C ASN A 278 -9.63 13.29 1.88
N GLN A 279 -10.37 14.39 1.99
CA GLN A 279 -9.81 15.76 1.93
C GLN A 279 -8.86 16.05 3.10
N ALA A 280 -9.15 15.51 4.28
CA ALA A 280 -8.26 15.61 5.44
C ALA A 280 -6.96 14.80 5.24
N MET A 281 -7.05 13.61 4.67
CA MET A 281 -5.87 12.79 4.35
C MET A 281 -5.00 13.44 3.27
N GLU A 282 -5.60 13.97 2.20
CA GLU A 282 -4.88 14.69 1.14
C GLU A 282 -4.02 15.81 1.75
N LYS A 283 -4.61 16.61 2.65
CA LYS A 283 -3.88 17.64 3.41
C LYS A 283 -2.79 17.05 4.30
N ALA A 284 -3.06 15.97 5.03
CA ALA A 284 -2.07 15.36 5.92
C ALA A 284 -0.84 14.84 5.15
N TYR A 285 -1.05 14.25 3.96
CA TYR A 285 0.04 13.79 3.09
C TYR A 285 0.89 14.93 2.53
N GLU A 286 0.34 16.14 2.36
CA GLU A 286 1.10 17.35 2.00
C GLU A 286 2.04 17.80 3.14
N GLU A 287 1.69 17.52 4.39
CA GLU A 287 2.38 18.02 5.59
C GLU A 287 3.40 17.00 6.14
N ASN A 288 2.95 15.79 6.52
CA ASN A 288 3.78 14.74 7.11
C ASN A 288 3.21 13.33 6.85
N PHE A 289 4.01 12.48 6.21
CA PHE A 289 3.63 11.09 5.88
C PHE A 289 3.31 10.22 7.11
N ALA A 290 4.05 10.38 8.22
CA ALA A 290 3.81 9.56 9.42
C ALA A 290 2.48 9.92 10.11
N ASP A 291 2.14 11.21 10.12
CA ASP A 291 0.87 11.71 10.66
C ASP A 291 -0.29 11.31 9.74
N ALA A 292 -0.07 11.31 8.42
CA ALA A 292 -1.06 10.87 7.45
C ALA A 292 -1.48 9.40 7.63
N ASN A 293 -0.54 8.48 7.89
CA ASN A 293 -0.89 7.08 8.16
C ASN A 293 -1.64 6.90 9.49
N GLY A 294 -1.27 7.66 10.52
CA GLY A 294 -2.00 7.66 11.79
C GLY A 294 -3.45 8.15 11.61
N ILE A 295 -3.64 9.21 10.82
CA ILE A 295 -4.96 9.74 10.47
C ILE A 295 -5.77 8.74 9.63
N ARG A 296 -5.15 8.08 8.65
CA ARG A 296 -5.83 7.04 7.85
C ARG A 296 -6.34 5.91 8.73
N ASP A 297 -5.52 5.38 9.64
CA ASP A 297 -5.92 4.29 10.54
C ASP A 297 -7.00 4.72 11.54
N GLN A 298 -6.97 5.97 11.97
CA GLN A 298 -8.02 6.55 12.78
C GLN A 298 -9.36 6.57 12.03
N TYR A 299 -9.37 7.02 10.78
CA TYR A 299 -10.59 7.02 9.97
C TYR A 299 -11.05 5.61 9.57
N MET A 300 -10.13 4.68 9.24
CA MET A 300 -10.50 3.28 8.99
C MET A 300 -11.14 2.63 10.23
N ALA A 301 -10.65 2.97 11.43
CA ALA A 301 -11.28 2.54 12.68
C ALA A 301 -12.67 3.19 12.89
N ASP A 302 -12.84 4.47 12.57
CA ASP A 302 -14.14 5.16 12.62
C ASP A 302 -15.16 4.53 11.67
N ASN A 303 -14.75 4.25 10.43
CA ASN A 303 -15.61 3.62 9.42
C ASN A 303 -15.95 2.18 9.79
N THR A 304 -15.01 1.43 10.38
CA THR A 304 -15.28 0.08 10.89
C THR A 304 -16.28 0.08 12.04
N MET A 305 -16.21 1.07 12.93
CA MET A 305 -17.23 1.22 13.99
C MET A 305 -18.59 1.61 13.42
N TRP A 306 -18.64 2.41 12.35
CA TRP A 306 -19.89 2.69 11.64
C TRP A 306 -20.47 1.40 11.04
N ILE A 307 -19.66 0.58 10.36
CA ILE A 307 -20.07 -0.72 9.79
C ILE A 307 -20.63 -1.63 10.90
N LEU A 308 -19.92 -1.76 12.02
CA LEU A 308 -20.39 -2.54 13.17
C LEU A 308 -21.75 -2.04 13.66
N ALA A 309 -21.95 -0.72 13.78
CA ALA A 309 -23.22 -0.15 14.20
C ALA A 309 -24.36 -0.42 13.21
N GLN A 310 -24.08 -0.44 11.89
CA GLN A 310 -25.08 -0.80 10.87
C GLN A 310 -25.51 -2.25 10.98
N GLU A 311 -24.56 -3.15 11.25
CA GLU A 311 -24.83 -4.58 11.44
C GLU A 311 -25.59 -4.83 12.75
N GLU A 312 -25.28 -4.09 13.81
CA GLU A 312 -26.03 -4.17 15.08
C GLU A 312 -27.49 -3.74 14.92
N LYS A 313 -27.77 -2.72 14.10
CA LYS A 313 -29.16 -2.34 13.76
C LYS A 313 -29.92 -3.48 13.04
N ARG A 314 -29.21 -4.39 12.39
CA ARG A 314 -29.75 -5.59 11.71
C ARG A 314 -29.82 -6.82 12.61
N GLY A 315 -29.32 -6.73 13.84
CA GLY A 315 -29.26 -7.83 14.78
C GLY A 315 -27.99 -8.69 14.68
N ASN A 316 -27.00 -8.25 13.92
CA ASN A 316 -25.69 -8.91 13.81
C ASN A 316 -24.71 -8.26 14.79
N ASP A 317 -24.15 -9.05 15.71
CA ASP A 317 -23.22 -8.57 16.75
C ASP A 317 -21.74 -8.71 16.36
N ARG A 318 -21.48 -9.30 15.19
CA ARG A 318 -20.15 -9.64 14.68
C ARG A 318 -19.92 -9.21 13.24
N ILE A 319 -18.75 -8.62 13.00
CA ILE A 319 -18.25 -8.32 11.66
C ILE A 319 -16.89 -8.99 11.42
N PHE A 320 -16.64 -9.36 10.17
CA PHE A 320 -15.34 -9.83 9.71
C PHE A 320 -14.66 -8.71 8.92
N ILE A 321 -13.44 -8.35 9.32
CA ILE A 321 -12.63 -7.32 8.65
C ILE A 321 -11.34 -7.93 8.11
N THR A 322 -10.85 -7.46 6.98
CA THR A 322 -9.57 -7.90 6.43
C THR A 322 -8.79 -6.78 5.74
N GLY A 323 -7.47 -6.79 5.92
CA GLY A 323 -6.53 -5.81 5.41
C GLY A 323 -5.10 -6.20 5.74
N HIS A 324 -4.13 -5.31 5.55
CA HIS A 324 -2.72 -5.58 5.88
C HIS A 324 -2.54 -5.87 7.39
N ASN A 325 -1.64 -6.79 7.74
CA ASN A 325 -1.31 -7.11 9.14
C ASN A 325 -1.05 -5.85 10.00
N GLY A 326 -0.34 -4.88 9.44
CA GLY A 326 0.00 -3.62 10.11
C GLY A 326 -1.20 -2.76 10.51
N HIS A 327 -2.36 -2.92 9.86
CA HIS A 327 -3.60 -2.25 10.25
C HIS A 327 -4.40 -3.09 11.25
N MET A 328 -4.23 -4.41 11.27
CA MET A 328 -5.04 -5.33 12.07
C MET A 328 -4.44 -5.66 13.45
N GLU A 329 -3.20 -5.26 13.70
CA GLU A 329 -2.52 -5.60 14.96
C GLU A 329 -3.10 -4.87 16.18
N GLN A 330 -3.23 -5.59 17.31
CA GLN A 330 -3.86 -5.09 18.55
C GLN A 330 -3.03 -4.07 19.33
N SER A 331 -1.74 -3.95 19.04
CA SER A 331 -0.82 -3.11 19.84
C SER A 331 0.18 -2.33 18.98
N GLY A 332 -0.11 -2.16 17.70
CA GLY A 332 0.74 -1.45 16.75
C GLY A 332 0.77 0.06 16.94
N THR A 333 1.89 0.67 16.58
CA THR A 333 2.06 2.14 16.50
C THR A 333 2.98 2.50 15.34
N TYR A 334 2.71 3.60 14.65
CA TYR A 334 3.62 4.18 13.65
C TYR A 334 4.86 4.81 14.29
N VAL A 335 5.86 5.13 13.46
CA VAL A 335 7.15 5.70 13.87
C VAL A 335 6.93 6.92 14.79
N GLY A 336 7.49 6.86 16.00
CA GLY A 336 7.29 7.89 17.03
C GLY A 336 6.42 7.43 18.20
N GLY A 337 5.70 6.31 18.07
CA GLY A 337 4.98 5.65 19.17
C GLY A 337 3.66 6.34 19.61
N GLU A 338 3.32 7.49 19.03
CA GLU A 338 2.13 8.27 19.40
C GLU A 338 0.89 7.92 18.54
N ASN A 339 1.09 7.56 17.26
CA ASN A 339 0.01 7.22 16.33
C ASN A 339 -0.28 5.72 16.36
N LYS A 340 -1.41 5.31 16.92
CA LYS A 340 -1.88 3.92 16.97
C LYS A 340 -2.39 3.47 15.60
N VAL A 341 -2.17 2.19 15.28
CA VAL A 341 -2.78 1.55 14.11
C VAL A 341 -4.25 1.20 14.39
N MET A 342 -5.01 0.90 13.34
CA MET A 342 -6.44 0.67 13.37
C MET A 342 -6.85 -0.43 14.37
N GLY A 343 -6.19 -1.59 14.37
CA GLY A 343 -6.51 -2.70 15.28
C GLY A 343 -6.31 -2.37 16.76
N ASN A 344 -5.32 -1.53 17.07
CA ASN A 344 -5.06 -1.01 18.41
C ASN A 344 -6.18 -0.01 18.82
N LEU A 345 -6.56 0.90 17.92
CA LEU A 345 -7.67 1.83 18.13
C LEU A 345 -9.01 1.11 18.33
N LEU A 346 -9.31 0.09 17.53
CA LEU A 346 -10.52 -0.72 17.68
C LEU A 346 -10.51 -1.48 19.00
N THR A 347 -9.37 -2.08 19.36
CA THR A 347 -9.18 -2.77 20.64
C THR A 347 -9.47 -1.85 21.84
N ASP A 348 -9.02 -0.59 21.79
CA ASP A 348 -9.32 0.40 22.84
C ASP A 348 -10.82 0.73 22.92
N ARG A 349 -11.51 0.81 21.77
CA ARG A 349 -12.93 1.20 21.70
C ARG A 349 -13.90 0.11 22.15
N ILE A 350 -13.67 -1.14 21.74
CA ILE A 350 -14.60 -2.25 22.01
C ILE A 350 -14.11 -3.18 23.12
N GLY A 351 -12.87 -2.99 23.58
CA GLY A 351 -12.23 -3.81 24.59
C GLY A 351 -11.50 -5.01 23.99
N ARG A 352 -10.39 -5.39 24.63
CA ARG A 352 -9.48 -6.44 24.18
C ARG A 352 -10.11 -7.81 23.93
N ASN A 353 -11.17 -8.15 24.68
CA ASN A 353 -11.84 -9.44 24.52
C ASN A 353 -12.89 -9.45 23.39
N ALA A 354 -13.19 -8.29 22.80
CA ALA A 354 -14.16 -8.15 21.71
C ALA A 354 -13.51 -7.97 20.34
N TYR A 355 -12.18 -7.79 20.28
CA TYR A 355 -11.42 -7.71 19.03
C TYR A 355 -10.49 -8.92 18.91
N PHE A 356 -10.71 -9.78 17.93
CA PHE A 356 -9.91 -10.98 17.70
C PHE A 356 -9.09 -10.84 16.42
N ALA A 357 -7.76 -10.72 16.55
CA ALA A 357 -6.85 -10.55 15.41
C ALA A 357 -6.21 -11.88 15.02
N ILE A 358 -6.28 -12.19 13.73
CA ILE A 358 -5.61 -13.30 13.06
C ILE A 358 -4.53 -12.68 12.16
N GLY A 359 -3.28 -12.74 12.60
CA GLY A 359 -2.14 -12.36 11.75
C GLY A 359 -1.77 -13.49 10.81
N THR A 360 -1.29 -13.15 9.61
CA THR A 360 -0.71 -14.14 8.68
C THR A 360 0.78 -13.94 8.53
N ASP A 361 1.49 -15.00 8.18
CA ASP A 361 2.88 -14.94 7.73
C ASP A 361 3.11 -16.08 6.72
N PHE A 362 4.29 -16.11 6.10
CA PHE A 362 4.69 -17.10 5.13
C PHE A 362 6.13 -17.53 5.37
N TYR A 363 6.42 -18.83 5.33
CA TYR A 363 7.80 -19.28 5.23
C TYR A 363 8.41 -18.96 3.86
N LYS A 364 7.68 -19.26 2.80
CA LYS A 364 8.06 -19.00 1.41
C LYS A 364 6.82 -18.62 0.62
N THR A 365 6.90 -17.54 -0.13
CA THR A 365 5.79 -17.12 -0.99
C THR A 365 6.27 -16.45 -2.27
N THR A 366 5.43 -16.42 -3.29
CA THR A 366 5.62 -15.59 -4.48
C THR A 366 4.60 -14.47 -4.45
N CYS A 367 5.09 -13.24 -4.40
CA CYS A 367 4.24 -12.07 -4.29
C CYS A 367 4.46 -11.11 -5.47
N ASN A 368 3.37 -10.50 -5.89
CA ASN A 368 3.30 -9.60 -7.02
C ASN A 368 3.37 -8.13 -6.57
N PHE A 369 4.42 -7.40 -6.97
CA PHE A 369 4.66 -6.02 -6.51
C PHE A 369 4.78 -5.03 -7.67
N PRO A 370 4.37 -3.77 -7.46
CA PRO A 370 4.67 -2.70 -8.40
C PRO A 370 6.18 -2.41 -8.43
N THR A 371 6.71 -2.19 -9.63
CA THR A 371 8.04 -1.64 -9.84
C THR A 371 7.97 -0.11 -9.96
N SER A 372 9.11 0.56 -9.87
CA SER A 372 9.20 2.01 -10.14
C SER A 372 8.72 2.43 -11.53
N SER A 373 8.62 1.47 -12.47
CA SER A 373 8.06 1.69 -13.82
C SER A 373 6.54 1.53 -13.92
N GLY A 374 5.85 1.27 -12.80
CA GLY A 374 4.42 0.95 -12.77
C GLY A 374 4.07 -0.49 -13.19
N LYS A 375 5.00 -1.21 -13.84
CA LYS A 375 4.83 -2.64 -14.15
C LYS A 375 4.84 -3.46 -12.88
N ARG A 376 4.01 -4.51 -12.81
CA ARG A 376 4.03 -5.47 -11.70
C ARG A 376 4.92 -6.67 -12.01
N VAL A 377 5.64 -7.18 -11.00
CA VAL A 377 6.56 -8.33 -11.14
C VAL A 377 6.37 -9.31 -10.00
N ASN A 378 6.52 -10.60 -10.30
CA ASN A 378 6.53 -11.65 -9.30
C ASN A 378 7.93 -11.80 -8.70
N ARG A 379 7.99 -11.85 -7.36
CA ARG A 379 9.22 -12.07 -6.61
C ARG A 379 8.95 -13.12 -5.52
N THR A 380 9.91 -14.02 -5.32
CA THR A 380 9.83 -15.04 -4.26
C THR A 380 10.54 -14.53 -3.01
N PHE A 381 9.85 -14.60 -1.88
CA PHE A 381 10.34 -14.22 -0.56
C PHE A 381 10.43 -15.45 0.33
N TYR A 382 11.38 -15.42 1.25
CA TYR A 382 11.53 -16.40 2.31
C TYR A 382 11.55 -15.63 3.62
N SER A 383 10.56 -15.86 4.50
CA SER A 383 10.64 -15.35 5.86
C SER A 383 11.68 -16.16 6.62
N ARG A 384 12.50 -15.47 7.40
CA ARG A 384 13.52 -16.11 8.23
C ARG A 384 12.88 -16.82 9.43
N ASP A 385 11.85 -16.18 9.98
CA ASP A 385 11.16 -16.51 11.22
C ASP A 385 9.68 -16.14 11.03
N PRO A 386 8.91 -17.01 10.33
CA PRO A 386 7.50 -16.78 10.04
C PRO A 386 6.58 -17.01 11.24
#